data_AF-A0A9D4SML6-F1
#
_entry.id   AF-A0A9D4SML6-F1
#
_cell.length_a   1.000
_cell.length_b   1.000
_cell.length_c   1.000
_cell.angle_alpha   90.00
_cell.angle_beta   90.00
_cell.angle_gamma   90.00
#
_symmetry.space_group_name_H-M   'P 1'
#
loop_
_entity.id
_entity.type
_entity.pdbx_description
1 polymer ?
#
loop_
_entity_poly.entity_id
_entity_poly.type
_entity_poly.pdbx_seq_one_letter_code
_entity_poly.pdbx_strand_id
1 'polypeptide(L)'
;MTAKDKLDKPLLQARTSEELLARKPRKPTAAECCGGGCAVCVNDIYAQELAIWEDECMRELQYGPGNRGSQQGPAISPDYYKSFVLQNIRKMTECCSKYTFAIDDFGCLGYGVGQHLIMRASVDGEIVTRQYTPVSHPSALTLGTLLYIMQVYPKGKMSKYIKTLKEGCSVEWRGPLGGLDYKPNTHKRMLLLAAGTGIAPMVQVLRHITSMEEDYTMVRLLFGTAKYRDIYLKDELDELKHFWNVSILYCLSDENSRTPVNEQADLLLVLT
;
A
#
# COMPACT_ATOMS: atom_id res chain seq x y z
N MET A 1 10.37 -43.23 23.44
CA MET A 1 9.22 -42.76 22.63
C MET A 1 9.61 -41.42 22.05
N THR A 2 10.03 -41.43 20.78
CA THR A 2 10.70 -40.31 20.11
C THR A 2 9.70 -39.34 19.48
N ALA A 3 10.10 -38.07 19.47
CA ALA A 3 9.46 -36.97 18.76
C ALA A 3 9.39 -37.24 17.25
N LYS A 4 8.28 -37.82 16.81
CA LYS A 4 7.76 -37.82 15.44
C LYS A 4 6.24 -37.91 15.57
N ASP A 5 5.55 -37.24 14.67
CA ASP A 5 4.09 -37.17 14.53
C ASP A 5 3.38 -36.09 15.35
N LYS A 6 3.36 -34.87 14.78
CA LYS A 6 2.13 -34.19 14.34
C LYS A 6 2.45 -32.75 13.92
N LEU A 7 2.73 -32.55 12.62
CA LEU A 7 2.48 -31.27 11.96
C LEU A 7 2.31 -31.46 10.44
N ASP A 8 1.31 -32.24 10.04
CA ASP A 8 0.87 -32.25 8.64
C ASP A 8 -0.07 -31.05 8.41
N LYS A 9 0.50 -29.93 7.97
CA LYS A 9 -0.23 -28.93 7.17
C LYS A 9 0.02 -29.28 5.70
N PRO A 10 -1.00 -29.29 4.82
CA PRO A 10 -0.76 -29.48 3.40
C PRO A 10 0.04 -28.29 2.87
N LEU A 11 1.30 -28.55 2.52
CA LEU A 11 2.12 -27.67 1.71
C LEU A 11 1.36 -27.40 0.41
N LEU A 12 1.24 -26.12 0.02
CA LEU A 12 0.76 -25.76 -1.32
C LEU A 12 1.53 -26.58 -2.35
N GLN A 13 0.83 -27.46 -3.07
CA GLN A 13 1.42 -28.25 -4.14
C GLN A 13 2.03 -27.31 -5.20
N ALA A 14 3.24 -27.63 -5.63
CA ALA A 14 3.95 -26.90 -6.67
C ALA A 14 3.19 -26.98 -8.01
N ARG A 15 3.06 -25.84 -8.71
CA ARG A 15 2.44 -25.74 -10.05
C ARG A 15 3.27 -26.54 -11.06
N THR A 16 2.64 -27.32 -11.94
CA THR A 16 3.32 -28.18 -12.91
C THR A 16 3.56 -27.45 -14.24
N SER A 17 4.58 -27.86 -15.00
CA SER A 17 4.89 -27.28 -16.33
C SER A 17 3.74 -27.42 -17.34
N GLU A 18 2.82 -28.37 -17.13
CA GLU A 18 1.62 -28.55 -17.95
C GLU A 18 0.61 -27.39 -17.79
N GLU A 19 0.46 -26.84 -16.58
CA GLU A 19 -0.43 -25.71 -16.32
C GLU A 19 0.06 -24.42 -16.99
N LEU A 20 1.37 -24.26 -17.18
CA LEU A 20 1.96 -23.10 -17.85
C LEU A 20 1.88 -23.20 -19.36
N LEU A 21 2.06 -24.40 -19.92
CA LEU A 21 1.82 -24.65 -21.34
C LEU A 21 0.36 -24.42 -21.72
N ALA A 22 -0.58 -24.76 -20.83
CA ALA A 22 -2.01 -24.54 -21.03
C ALA A 22 -2.42 -23.05 -21.11
N ARG A 23 -1.57 -22.13 -20.63
CA ARG A 23 -1.85 -20.68 -20.57
C ARG A 23 -1.19 -19.88 -21.69
N LYS A 24 -0.58 -20.56 -22.69
CA LYS A 24 0.03 -19.90 -23.83
C LYS A 24 -0.98 -18.98 -24.55
N PRO A 25 -0.69 -17.68 -24.72
CA PRO A 25 -1.54 -16.78 -25.47
C PRO A 25 -1.78 -17.29 -26.90
N ARG A 26 -3.03 -17.22 -27.37
CA ARG A 26 -3.39 -17.61 -28.74
C ARG A 26 -3.13 -16.46 -29.67
N LYS A 27 -2.42 -16.73 -30.78
CA LYS A 27 -2.21 -15.73 -31.83
C LYS A 27 -3.57 -15.28 -32.43
N PRO A 28 -3.83 -13.97 -32.50
CA PRO A 28 -4.99 -13.43 -33.19
C PRO A 28 -5.01 -13.86 -34.66
N THR A 29 -6.20 -14.19 -35.16
CA THR A 29 -6.46 -14.49 -36.55
C THR A 29 -6.57 -13.21 -37.38
N ALA A 30 -6.46 -13.32 -38.70
CA ALA A 30 -6.57 -12.17 -39.60
C ALA A 30 -7.92 -11.44 -39.48
N ALA A 31 -9.00 -12.15 -39.12
CA ALA A 31 -10.33 -11.58 -38.89
C ALA A 31 -10.44 -10.78 -37.58
N GLU A 32 -9.55 -11.02 -36.62
CA GLU A 32 -9.52 -10.30 -35.34
C GLU A 32 -8.69 -9.00 -35.43
N CYS A 33 -7.98 -8.78 -36.54
CA CYS A 33 -7.19 -7.59 -36.81
C CYS A 33 -7.97 -6.58 -37.64
N CYS A 34 -8.05 -5.33 -37.17
CA CYS A 34 -8.72 -4.20 -37.85
C CYS A 34 -8.13 -3.88 -39.24
N GLY A 35 -6.90 -4.33 -39.53
CA GLY A 35 -6.16 -4.03 -40.77
C GLY A 35 -5.78 -2.56 -40.99
N GLY A 36 -6.29 -1.65 -40.15
CA GLY A 36 -6.24 -0.20 -40.36
C GLY A 36 -5.14 0.56 -39.63
N GLY A 37 -4.06 -0.09 -39.19
CA GLY A 37 -2.95 0.59 -38.50
C GLY A 37 -3.38 1.25 -37.18
N CYS A 38 -4.07 0.50 -36.32
CA CYS A 38 -4.55 0.95 -35.02
C CYS A 38 -3.36 1.29 -34.07
N ALA A 39 -3.47 2.34 -33.23
CA ALA A 39 -2.38 2.80 -32.34
C ALA A 39 -2.00 1.81 -31.22
N VAL A 40 -2.91 0.91 -30.87
CA VAL A 40 -2.64 -0.32 -30.10
C VAL A 40 -3.43 -1.43 -30.79
N CYS A 41 -2.74 -2.33 -31.48
CA CYS A 41 -3.32 -3.40 -32.28
C CYS A 41 -3.54 -4.67 -31.44
N VAL A 42 -4.49 -5.53 -31.85
CA VAL A 42 -4.66 -6.87 -31.25
C VAL A 42 -3.36 -7.70 -31.28
N ASN A 43 -2.52 -7.45 -32.29
CA ASN A 43 -1.20 -8.06 -32.41
C ASN A 43 -0.20 -7.52 -31.39
N ASP A 44 -0.32 -6.26 -30.94
CA ASP A 44 0.55 -5.66 -29.92
C ASP A 44 0.22 -6.22 -28.53
N ILE A 45 -1.07 -6.38 -28.22
CA ILE A 45 -1.54 -7.04 -27.00
C ILE A 45 -1.06 -8.50 -26.98
N TYR A 46 -1.23 -9.22 -28.09
CA TYR A 46 -0.71 -10.58 -28.22
C TYR A 46 0.81 -10.64 -28.07
N ALA A 47 1.56 -9.71 -28.66
CA ALA A 47 3.01 -9.69 -28.54
C ALA A 47 3.47 -9.45 -27.09
N GLN A 48 2.78 -8.57 -26.36
CA GLN A 48 3.04 -8.33 -24.93
C GLN A 48 2.71 -9.56 -24.08
N GLU A 49 1.53 -10.16 -24.26
CA GLU A 49 1.13 -11.38 -23.56
C GLU A 49 2.07 -12.54 -23.86
N LEU A 50 2.49 -12.68 -25.13
CA LEU A 50 3.43 -13.72 -25.55
C LEU A 50 4.81 -13.51 -24.91
N ALA A 51 5.33 -12.29 -24.88
CA ALA A 51 6.61 -11.99 -24.24
C ALA A 51 6.61 -12.30 -22.74
N ILE A 52 5.49 -12.01 -22.05
CA ILE A 52 5.30 -12.37 -20.63
C ILE A 52 5.30 -13.90 -20.47
N TRP A 53 4.55 -14.62 -21.31
CA TRP A 53 4.48 -16.08 -21.26
C TRP A 53 5.83 -16.74 -21.62
N GLU A 54 6.56 -16.23 -22.60
CA GLU A 54 7.89 -16.71 -22.97
C GLU A 54 8.90 -16.51 -21.84
N ASP A 55 8.84 -15.38 -21.15
CA ASP A 55 9.66 -15.12 -19.96
C ASP A 55 9.29 -16.05 -18.79
N GLU A 56 8.00 -16.34 -18.58
CA GLU A 56 7.56 -17.35 -17.61
C GLU A 56 8.06 -18.75 -17.97
N CYS A 57 7.98 -19.17 -19.23
CA CYS A 57 8.51 -20.45 -19.71
C CYS A 57 10.03 -20.53 -19.60
N MET A 58 10.76 -19.45 -19.93
CA MET A 58 12.21 -19.40 -19.74
C MET A 58 12.57 -19.53 -18.25
N ARG A 59 11.82 -18.89 -17.36
CA ARG A 59 12.02 -19.03 -15.90
C ARG A 59 11.75 -20.46 -15.43
N GLU A 60 10.72 -21.13 -15.92
CA GLU A 60 10.47 -22.55 -15.58
C GLU A 60 11.56 -23.49 -16.10
N LEU A 61 11.99 -23.30 -17.36
CA LEU A 61 13.05 -24.11 -17.98
C LEU A 61 14.40 -23.90 -17.29
N GLN A 62 14.66 -22.70 -16.78
CA GLN A 62 15.91 -22.34 -16.12
C GLN A 62 15.98 -22.79 -14.66
N TYR A 63 14.86 -22.80 -13.92
CA TYR A 63 14.84 -23.02 -12.46
C TYR A 63 14.14 -24.31 -11.99
N GLY A 64 13.33 -24.95 -12.84
CA GLY A 64 12.63 -26.20 -12.56
C GLY A 64 11.59 -26.13 -11.42
N PRO A 65 10.68 -27.10 -11.33
CA PRO A 65 9.66 -27.16 -10.28
C PRO A 65 10.29 -27.67 -8.97
N GLY A 66 11.08 -26.84 -8.29
CA GLY A 66 11.67 -27.26 -7.02
C GLY A 66 12.81 -26.39 -6.51
N ASN A 67 13.44 -25.57 -7.35
CA ASN A 67 14.55 -24.73 -6.91
C ASN A 67 14.15 -23.26 -6.84
N ARG A 68 13.20 -22.94 -5.94
CA ARG A 68 12.97 -21.56 -5.49
C ARG A 68 14.04 -21.18 -4.46
N GLY A 69 15.29 -21.12 -4.91
CA GLY A 69 16.30 -20.31 -4.27
C GLY A 69 15.85 -18.85 -4.34
N SER A 70 15.99 -18.11 -3.24
CA SER A 70 15.62 -16.70 -3.04
C SER A 70 15.79 -15.83 -4.30
N GLN A 71 14.70 -15.60 -5.04
CA GLN A 71 14.71 -14.63 -6.13
C GLN A 71 14.50 -13.23 -5.54
N GLN A 72 15.61 -12.50 -5.39
CA GLN A 72 15.66 -11.09 -5.00
C GLN A 72 15.14 -10.21 -6.16
N GLY A 73 13.83 -9.99 -6.22
CA GLY A 73 13.20 -8.92 -6.99
C GLY A 73 12.34 -8.09 -6.03
N PRO A 74 12.11 -6.79 -6.26
CA PRO A 74 11.49 -5.91 -5.28
C PRO A 74 10.14 -6.46 -4.82
N ALA A 75 9.88 -6.39 -3.51
CA ALA A 75 8.66 -6.80 -2.83
C ALA A 75 7.35 -6.48 -3.60
N ILE A 76 7.30 -5.31 -4.24
CA ILE A 76 6.18 -4.78 -5.02
C ILE A 76 6.55 -4.60 -6.51
N SER A 77 5.55 -4.61 -7.40
CA SER A 77 5.76 -4.38 -8.84
C SER A 77 4.71 -3.42 -9.43
N PRO A 78 5.12 -2.41 -10.23
CA PRO A 78 4.18 -1.54 -10.93
C PRO A 78 3.46 -2.23 -12.09
N ASP A 79 4.00 -3.33 -12.62
CA ASP A 79 3.53 -3.92 -13.88
C ASP A 79 2.48 -5.01 -13.64
N TYR A 80 2.57 -5.73 -12.53
CA TYR A 80 1.66 -6.84 -12.22
C TYR A 80 1.25 -6.88 -10.74
N TYR A 81 0.14 -7.56 -10.47
CA TYR A 81 -0.37 -7.71 -9.11
C TYR A 81 0.39 -8.80 -8.35
N LYS A 82 0.78 -8.50 -7.11
CA LYS A 82 1.32 -9.44 -6.13
C LYS A 82 0.33 -9.62 -5.00
N SER A 83 0.27 -10.83 -4.45
CA SER A 83 -0.59 -11.18 -3.33
C SER A 83 0.16 -11.01 -2.01
N PHE A 84 -0.45 -10.29 -1.06
CA PHE A 84 0.08 -10.12 0.29
C PHE A 84 -0.92 -10.62 1.33
N VAL A 85 -0.42 -11.28 2.37
CA VAL A 85 -1.26 -11.86 3.43
C VAL A 85 -1.58 -10.79 4.47
N LEU A 86 -2.87 -10.58 4.74
CA LEU A 86 -3.33 -9.71 5.81
C LEU A 86 -3.03 -10.36 7.17
N GLN A 87 -2.07 -9.84 7.92
CA GLN A 87 -1.70 -10.37 9.23
C GLN A 87 -2.55 -9.83 10.36
N ASN A 88 -2.85 -8.53 10.36
CA ASN A 88 -3.56 -7.90 11.45
C ASN A 88 -4.56 -6.82 11.00
N ILE A 89 -5.70 -6.76 11.69
CA ILE A 89 -6.68 -5.68 11.56
C ILE A 89 -6.89 -5.06 12.95
N ARG A 90 -6.53 -3.79 13.12
CA ARG A 90 -6.77 -3.03 14.35
C ARG A 90 -7.79 -1.92 14.09
N LYS A 91 -8.96 -2.02 14.72
CA LYS A 91 -9.96 -0.95 14.66
C LYS A 91 -9.41 0.33 15.32
N MET A 92 -9.53 1.46 14.63
CA MET A 92 -9.08 2.76 15.13
C MET A 92 -10.28 3.62 15.53
N THR A 93 -11.26 3.74 14.64
CA THR A 93 -12.51 4.47 14.87
C THR A 93 -13.70 3.60 14.43
N GLU A 94 -14.92 4.14 14.43
CA GLU A 94 -16.10 3.40 14.00
C GLU A 94 -16.01 2.92 12.55
N CYS A 95 -15.48 3.76 11.66
CA CYS A 95 -15.40 3.51 10.22
C CYS A 95 -13.98 3.30 9.70
N CYS A 96 -12.95 3.37 10.55
CA CYS A 96 -11.56 3.25 10.11
C CYS A 96 -10.77 2.20 10.91
N SER A 97 -9.96 1.43 10.19
CA SER A 97 -9.08 0.40 10.75
C SER A 97 -7.69 0.50 10.13
N LYS A 98 -6.68 0.10 10.91
CA LYS A 98 -5.32 -0.15 10.45
C LYS A 98 -5.20 -1.61 10.01
N TYR A 99 -4.61 -1.82 8.85
CA TYR A 99 -4.39 -3.13 8.23
C TYR A 99 -2.90 -3.36 8.05
N THR A 100 -2.40 -4.52 8.48
CA THR A 100 -1.00 -4.92 8.38
C THR A 100 -0.87 -6.10 7.43
N PHE A 101 -0.17 -5.92 6.32
CA PHE A 101 0.07 -6.98 5.34
C PHE A 101 1.51 -7.48 5.45
N ALA A 102 1.70 -8.80 5.48
CA ALA A 102 3.00 -9.45 5.35
C ALA A 102 3.51 -9.34 3.92
N ILE A 103 4.81 -9.15 3.79
CA ILE A 103 5.54 -9.30 2.54
C ILE A 103 6.62 -10.35 2.77
N ASP A 104 6.67 -11.33 1.88
CA ASP A 104 7.64 -12.44 1.93
C ASP A 104 9.07 -12.01 1.54
N ASP A 105 9.27 -10.74 1.19
CA ASP A 105 10.55 -10.15 0.84
C ASP A 105 11.01 -9.20 1.95
N PHE A 106 12.05 -9.63 2.67
CA PHE A 106 12.68 -8.88 3.76
C PHE A 106 13.65 -7.80 3.26
N GLY A 107 13.67 -7.51 1.95
CA GLY A 107 14.40 -6.40 1.34
C GLY A 107 13.74 -5.02 1.54
N CYS A 108 14.11 -4.06 0.71
CA CYS A 108 13.46 -2.76 0.72
C CYS A 108 12.01 -2.88 0.20
N LEU A 109 11.06 -2.22 0.86
CA LEU A 109 9.64 -2.24 0.45
C LEU A 109 9.41 -1.66 -0.94
N GLY A 110 10.41 -0.99 -1.53
CA GLY A 110 10.45 -0.61 -2.93
C GLY A 110 9.58 0.59 -3.31
N TYR A 111 9.05 1.35 -2.34
CA TYR A 111 8.29 2.58 -2.60
C TYR A 111 8.95 3.80 -1.93
N GLY A 112 8.82 4.97 -2.56
CA GLY A 112 9.26 6.27 -2.07
C GLY A 112 8.15 7.07 -1.39
N VAL A 113 8.50 8.26 -0.91
CA VAL A 113 7.59 9.16 -0.19
C VAL A 113 6.41 9.58 -1.06
N GLY A 114 5.21 9.50 -0.51
CA GLY A 114 3.96 9.86 -1.16
C GLY A 114 3.48 8.84 -2.20
N GLN A 115 4.21 7.75 -2.44
CA GLN A 115 3.77 6.72 -3.38
C GLN A 115 2.64 5.86 -2.79
N HIS A 116 1.80 5.33 -3.67
CA HIS A 116 0.67 4.47 -3.29
C HIS A 116 0.67 3.16 -4.07
N LEU A 117 -0.09 2.19 -3.54
CA LEU A 117 -0.33 0.89 -4.13
C LEU A 117 -1.82 0.76 -4.49
N ILE A 118 -2.11 0.05 -5.58
CA ILE A 118 -3.47 -0.25 -6.03
C ILE A 118 -3.88 -1.60 -5.48
N MET A 119 -4.91 -1.62 -4.65
CA MET A 119 -5.61 -2.84 -4.24
C MET A 119 -6.64 -3.23 -5.30
N ARG A 120 -6.73 -4.52 -5.62
CA ARG A 120 -7.76 -5.08 -6.50
C ARG A 120 -8.63 -6.08 -5.76
N ALA A 121 -9.93 -6.06 -6.05
CA ALA A 121 -10.89 -7.01 -5.51
C ALA A 121 -12.00 -7.32 -6.53
N SER A 122 -12.61 -8.49 -6.42
CA SER A 122 -13.87 -8.81 -7.10
C SER A 122 -15.03 -8.58 -6.13
N VAL A 123 -15.99 -7.74 -6.52
CA VAL A 123 -17.17 -7.39 -5.72
C VAL A 123 -18.39 -7.52 -6.62
N ASP A 124 -19.33 -8.40 -6.25
CA ASP A 124 -20.57 -8.62 -7.01
C ASP A 124 -20.30 -8.98 -8.50
N GLY A 125 -19.20 -9.67 -8.78
CA GLY A 125 -18.78 -10.06 -10.14
C GLY A 125 -17.99 -8.99 -10.92
N GLU A 126 -17.80 -7.80 -10.34
CA GLU A 126 -17.04 -6.71 -10.95
C GLU A 126 -15.64 -6.55 -10.31
N ILE A 127 -14.63 -6.29 -11.13
CA ILE A 127 -13.30 -5.93 -10.65
C ILE A 127 -13.29 -4.46 -10.22
N VAL A 128 -12.98 -4.22 -8.95
CA VAL A 128 -12.87 -2.89 -8.34
C VAL A 128 -11.42 -2.67 -7.92
N THR A 129 -10.87 -1.51 -8.26
CA THR A 129 -9.52 -1.10 -7.86
C THR A 129 -9.54 0.22 -7.09
N ARG A 130 -8.69 0.35 -6.07
CA ARG A 130 -8.53 1.60 -5.31
C ARG A 130 -7.08 1.79 -4.88
N GLN A 131 -6.66 3.04 -4.81
CA GLN A 131 -5.32 3.45 -4.40
C GLN A 131 -5.28 3.63 -2.88
N TYR A 132 -4.23 3.13 -2.25
CA TYR A 132 -3.94 3.33 -0.83
C TYR A 132 -2.47 3.66 -0.64
N THR A 133 -2.19 4.73 0.10
CA THR A 133 -0.85 5.11 0.51
C THR A 133 -0.48 4.34 1.76
N PRO A 134 0.64 3.60 1.78
CA PRO A 134 1.14 2.98 3.00
C PRO A 134 1.40 4.03 4.09
N VAL A 135 1.21 3.67 5.35
CA VAL A 135 1.66 4.49 6.49
C VAL A 135 2.94 3.96 7.11
N SER A 136 3.47 2.81 6.66
CA SER A 136 4.80 2.38 7.08
C SER A 136 5.87 3.35 6.55
N HIS A 137 7.02 3.42 7.22
CA HIS A 137 8.15 4.21 6.71
C HIS A 137 8.80 3.46 5.54
N PRO A 138 9.11 4.11 4.40
CA PRO A 138 9.83 3.49 3.29
C PRO A 138 11.14 2.80 3.69
N SER A 139 11.86 3.39 4.64
CA SER A 139 13.12 2.85 5.18
C SER A 139 12.97 2.10 6.50
N ALA A 140 11.75 1.70 6.90
CA ALA A 140 11.55 0.69 7.94
C ALA A 140 12.04 -0.67 7.40
N LEU A 141 13.36 -0.77 7.23
CA LEU A 141 14.16 -1.81 6.58
C LEU A 141 14.04 -3.19 7.23
N THR A 142 13.18 -3.36 8.24
CA THR A 142 13.23 -4.48 9.17
C THR A 142 11.89 -5.14 9.46
N LEU A 143 10.77 -4.64 8.93
CA LEU A 143 9.46 -5.16 9.36
C LEU A 143 8.74 -6.05 8.35
N GLY A 144 9.15 -6.12 7.08
CA GLY A 144 8.51 -7.01 6.09
C GLY A 144 6.99 -6.81 6.00
N THR A 145 6.51 -5.59 6.30
CA THR A 145 5.07 -5.30 6.39
C THR A 145 4.68 -3.98 5.72
N LEU A 146 3.50 -3.99 5.09
CA LEU A 146 2.80 -2.78 4.66
C LEU A 146 1.67 -2.47 5.62
N LEU A 147 1.66 -1.24 6.13
CA LEU A 147 0.60 -0.73 7.00
C LEU A 147 -0.30 0.20 6.19
N TYR A 148 -1.61 0.05 6.31
CA TYR A 148 -2.58 0.95 5.69
C TYR A 148 -3.63 1.39 6.69
N ILE A 149 -4.07 2.64 6.58
CA ILE A 149 -5.24 3.16 7.29
C ILE A 149 -6.37 3.29 6.27
N MET A 150 -7.39 2.46 6.39
CA MET A 150 -8.49 2.40 5.42
C MET A 150 -9.81 2.74 6.09
N GLN A 151 -10.52 3.69 5.50
CA GLN A 151 -11.87 4.07 5.91
C GLN A 151 -12.92 3.35 5.06
N VAL A 152 -13.95 2.86 5.75
CA VAL A 152 -15.07 2.12 5.19
C VAL A 152 -16.24 3.07 5.01
N TYR A 153 -16.65 3.27 3.77
CA TYR A 153 -17.78 4.11 3.41
C TYR A 153 -19.03 3.24 3.20
N PRO A 154 -20.20 3.59 3.76
CA PRO A 154 -21.40 2.75 3.70
C PRO A 154 -21.81 2.31 2.29
N LYS A 155 -21.63 3.20 1.30
CA LYS A 155 -22.01 2.97 -0.10
C LYS A 155 -20.81 2.64 -1.02
N GLY A 156 -19.61 2.48 -0.46
CA GLY A 156 -18.40 2.25 -1.24
C GLY A 156 -18.28 0.81 -1.74
N LYS A 157 -18.12 0.59 -3.06
CA LYS A 157 -17.90 -0.75 -3.63
C LYS A 157 -16.69 -1.45 -3.01
N MET A 158 -15.53 -0.79 -2.98
CA MET A 158 -14.34 -1.32 -2.32
C MET A 158 -14.53 -1.48 -0.79
N SER A 159 -15.32 -0.60 -0.17
CA SER A 159 -15.64 -0.72 1.25
C SER A 159 -16.48 -1.97 1.57
N LYS A 160 -17.29 -2.48 0.64
CA LYS A 160 -17.94 -3.79 0.79
C LYS A 160 -16.91 -4.91 0.92
N TYR A 161 -15.89 -4.92 0.06
CA TYR A 161 -14.79 -5.89 0.12
C TYR A 161 -13.96 -5.74 1.40
N ILE A 162 -13.59 -4.51 1.78
CA ILE A 162 -12.80 -4.28 3.00
C ILE A 162 -13.51 -4.81 4.26
N LYS A 163 -14.85 -4.74 4.31
CA LYS A 163 -15.64 -5.32 5.41
C LYS A 163 -15.59 -6.84 5.48
N THR A 164 -15.28 -7.54 4.39
CA THR A 164 -15.20 -9.01 4.36
C THR A 164 -13.81 -9.54 4.69
N LEU A 165 -12.79 -8.66 4.69
CA LEU A 165 -11.41 -9.03 5.00
C LEU A 165 -11.28 -9.59 6.42
N LYS A 166 -10.48 -10.65 6.53
CA LYS A 166 -10.08 -11.28 7.79
C LYS A 166 -8.58 -11.51 7.79
N GLU A 167 -8.00 -11.60 8.98
CA GLU A 167 -6.61 -12.03 9.13
C GLU A 167 -6.42 -13.40 8.45
N GLY A 168 -5.28 -13.56 7.76
CA GLY A 168 -4.96 -14.71 6.91
C GLY A 168 -5.42 -14.60 5.45
N CYS A 169 -6.27 -13.62 5.09
CA CYS A 169 -6.67 -13.43 3.70
C CYS A 169 -5.51 -12.94 2.82
N SER A 170 -5.43 -13.47 1.60
CA SER A 170 -4.55 -12.95 0.56
C SER A 170 -5.25 -11.82 -0.22
N VAL A 171 -4.56 -10.69 -0.39
CA VAL A 171 -5.07 -9.50 -1.09
C VAL A 171 -4.08 -9.08 -2.16
N GLU A 172 -4.59 -8.72 -3.34
CA GLU A 172 -3.77 -8.35 -4.50
C GLU A 172 -3.45 -6.85 -4.53
N TRP A 173 -2.17 -6.54 -4.72
CA TRP A 173 -1.61 -5.19 -4.75
C TRP A 173 -0.70 -4.98 -5.96
N ARG A 174 -0.72 -3.79 -6.56
CA ARG A 174 0.18 -3.38 -7.65
C ARG A 174 0.73 -1.97 -7.41
N GLY A 175 2.00 -1.76 -7.67
CA GLY A 175 2.72 -0.48 -7.55
C GLY A 175 4.19 -0.68 -7.17
N PRO A 176 4.91 0.38 -6.85
CA PRO A 176 4.39 1.68 -6.43
C PRO A 176 3.97 2.54 -7.62
N LEU A 177 3.08 3.51 -7.37
CA LEU A 177 2.66 4.51 -8.34
C LEU A 177 2.64 5.89 -7.69
N GLY A 178 2.80 6.93 -8.52
CA GLY A 178 2.83 8.31 -8.06
C GLY A 178 4.07 8.61 -7.22
N GLY A 179 3.93 9.51 -6.25
CA GLY A 179 5.01 9.95 -5.36
C GLY A 179 5.16 11.45 -5.31
N LEU A 180 5.83 11.91 -4.26
CA LEU A 180 6.32 13.27 -4.16
C LEU A 180 7.81 13.25 -4.52
N ASP A 181 8.20 13.94 -5.59
CA ASP A 181 9.63 14.19 -5.90
C ASP A 181 10.15 15.28 -4.95
N TYR A 182 10.33 14.89 -3.70
CA TYR A 182 10.90 15.74 -2.67
C TYR A 182 12.38 15.42 -2.51
N LYS A 183 13.21 16.46 -2.46
CA LYS A 183 14.62 16.36 -2.11
C LYS A 183 14.89 17.30 -0.93
N PRO A 184 15.78 16.91 0.01
CA PRO A 184 16.12 17.73 1.16
C PRO A 184 16.45 19.18 0.78
N ASN A 185 15.96 20.13 1.57
CA ASN A 185 16.19 21.57 1.37
C ASN A 185 15.70 22.17 0.04
N THR A 186 14.95 21.43 -0.78
CA THR A 186 14.37 22.00 -2.02
C THR A 186 13.39 23.13 -1.72
N HIS A 187 12.74 23.07 -0.54
CA HIS A 187 11.83 24.11 -0.06
C HIS A 187 12.22 24.53 1.35
N LYS A 188 12.32 25.85 1.60
CA LYS A 188 12.60 26.36 2.96
C LYS A 188 11.45 26.09 3.94
N ARG A 189 10.21 26.15 3.44
CA ARG A 189 8.98 25.95 4.21
C ARG A 189 7.98 25.13 3.42
N MET A 190 7.28 24.23 4.09
CA MET A 190 6.25 23.36 3.51
C MET A 190 4.99 23.39 4.37
N LEU A 191 3.83 23.48 3.72
CA LEU A 191 2.52 23.36 4.34
C LEU A 191 1.86 22.08 3.85
N LEU A 192 1.57 21.17 4.77
CA LEU A 192 0.85 19.92 4.53
C LEU A 192 -0.59 20.09 4.99
N LEU A 193 -1.53 19.75 4.11
CA LEU A 193 -2.96 19.77 4.41
C LEU A 193 -3.50 18.35 4.32
N ALA A 194 -4.11 17.86 5.39
CA ALA A 194 -4.71 16.54 5.42
C ALA A 194 -6.09 16.55 6.08
N ALA A 195 -6.94 15.62 5.67
CA ALA A 195 -8.18 15.30 6.36
C ALA A 195 -8.40 13.78 6.35
N GLY A 196 -8.86 13.24 7.47
CA GLY A 196 -9.11 11.80 7.62
C GLY A 196 -7.91 10.93 7.21
N THR A 197 -8.14 9.92 6.35
CA THR A 197 -7.07 9.02 5.89
C THR A 197 -6.05 9.67 4.95
N GLY A 198 -6.27 10.92 4.52
CA GLY A 198 -5.31 11.72 3.75
C GLY A 198 -4.04 12.06 4.54
N ILE A 199 -3.99 11.75 5.85
CA ILE A 199 -2.80 11.86 6.69
C ILE A 199 -1.65 10.91 6.24
N ALA A 200 -1.97 9.81 5.56
CA ALA A 200 -1.00 8.77 5.20
C ALA A 200 0.22 9.30 4.41
N PRO A 201 0.06 9.99 3.26
CA PRO A 201 1.19 10.59 2.56
C PRO A 201 1.90 11.67 3.39
N MET A 202 1.18 12.43 4.21
CA MET A 202 1.77 13.53 4.99
C MET A 202 2.70 13.02 6.07
N VAL A 203 2.35 11.92 6.75
CA VAL A 203 3.22 11.27 7.74
C VAL A 203 4.48 10.72 7.08
N GLN A 204 4.41 10.20 5.85
CA GLN A 204 5.62 9.79 5.14
C GLN A 204 6.55 10.96 4.85
N VAL A 205 6.00 12.11 4.42
CA VAL A 205 6.79 13.33 4.19
C VAL A 205 7.44 13.83 5.49
N LEU A 206 6.66 13.94 6.56
CA LEU A 206 7.16 14.36 7.87
C LEU A 206 8.33 13.47 8.32
N ARG A 207 8.12 12.15 8.31
CA ARG A 207 9.17 11.20 8.71
C ARG A 207 10.41 11.29 7.84
N HIS A 208 10.24 11.43 6.52
CA HIS A 208 11.37 11.57 5.60
C HIS A 208 12.22 12.79 5.92
N ILE A 209 11.59 13.96 6.07
CA ILE A 209 12.27 15.20 6.46
C ILE A 209 12.99 15.01 7.81
N THR A 210 12.28 14.50 8.83
CA THR A 210 12.87 14.35 10.17
C THR A 210 13.93 13.27 10.28
N SER A 211 13.98 12.33 9.31
CA SER A 211 14.99 11.26 9.28
C SER A 211 16.34 11.70 8.72
N MET A 212 16.40 12.88 8.09
CA MET A 212 17.61 13.41 7.45
C MET A 212 18.15 14.59 8.24
N GLU A 213 19.29 14.41 8.90
CA GLU A 213 19.91 15.47 9.73
C GLU A 213 20.24 16.74 8.93
N GLU A 214 20.53 16.59 7.63
CA GLU A 214 20.86 17.70 6.75
C GLU A 214 19.63 18.38 6.12
N ASP A 215 18.41 17.95 6.43
CA ASP A 215 17.19 18.54 5.90
C ASP A 215 16.62 19.62 6.84
N TYR A 216 16.86 20.89 6.51
CA TYR A 216 16.43 22.04 7.31
C TYR A 216 15.05 22.58 6.91
N THR A 217 14.30 21.84 6.09
CA THR A 217 12.96 22.25 5.68
C THR A 217 12.03 22.37 6.89
N MET A 218 11.43 23.55 7.06
CA MET A 218 10.40 23.78 8.06
C MET A 218 9.07 23.28 7.55
N VAL A 219 8.43 22.37 8.27
CA VAL A 219 7.17 21.75 7.84
C VAL A 219 6.05 22.02 8.84
N ARG A 220 4.91 22.48 8.32
CA ARG A 220 3.68 22.64 9.09
C ARG A 220 2.57 21.75 8.55
N LEU A 221 1.98 20.92 9.40
CA LEU A 221 0.82 20.10 9.07
C LEU A 221 -0.45 20.73 9.66
N LEU A 222 -1.48 20.94 8.83
CA LEU A 222 -2.84 21.16 9.29
C LEU A 222 -3.63 19.88 9.03
N PHE A 223 -4.12 19.25 10.09
CA PHE A 223 -4.82 17.99 10.02
C PHE A 223 -6.26 18.11 10.56
N GLY A 224 -7.22 17.94 9.65
CA GLY A 224 -8.65 18.00 9.93
C GLY A 224 -9.25 16.63 10.28
N THR A 225 -9.95 16.54 11.41
CA THR A 225 -10.78 15.38 11.79
C THR A 225 -12.09 15.84 12.42
N ALA A 226 -13.10 14.96 12.52
CA ALA A 226 -14.36 15.34 13.16
C ALA A 226 -14.18 15.54 14.67
N LYS A 227 -13.58 14.54 15.34
CA LYS A 227 -13.39 14.50 16.80
C LYS A 227 -11.93 14.25 17.13
N TYR A 228 -11.51 14.69 18.30
CA TYR A 228 -10.14 14.49 18.81
C TYR A 228 -9.75 13.00 18.85
N ARG A 229 -10.69 12.13 19.22
CA ARG A 229 -10.48 10.68 19.24
C ARG A 229 -10.26 10.06 17.84
N ASP A 230 -10.61 10.78 16.78
CA ASP A 230 -10.47 10.33 15.39
C ASP A 230 -9.14 10.79 14.75
N ILE A 231 -8.25 11.43 15.53
CA ILE A 231 -6.89 11.74 15.10
C ILE A 231 -6.10 10.44 14.94
N TYR A 232 -5.95 10.00 13.70
CA TYR A 232 -5.14 8.84 13.36
C TYR A 232 -3.66 9.10 13.63
N LEU A 233 -2.95 8.08 14.14
CA LEU A 233 -1.51 8.13 14.41
C LEU A 233 -1.10 9.25 15.39
N LYS A 234 -2.00 9.64 16.29
CA LYS A 234 -1.78 10.77 17.21
C LYS A 234 -0.45 10.69 17.97
N ASP A 235 -0.17 9.56 18.62
CA ASP A 235 1.06 9.41 19.42
C ASP A 235 2.32 9.62 18.56
N GLU A 236 2.33 9.08 17.35
CA GLU A 236 3.40 9.25 16.38
C GLU A 236 3.51 10.70 15.86
N LEU A 237 2.37 11.37 15.66
CA LEU A 237 2.36 12.79 15.29
C LEU A 237 2.89 13.66 16.43
N ASP A 238 2.57 13.31 17.68
CA ASP A 238 3.08 14.03 18.85
C ASP A 238 4.58 13.82 19.05
N GLU A 239 5.11 12.61 18.77
CA GLU A 239 6.56 12.38 18.70
C GLU A 239 7.20 13.29 17.64
N LEU A 240 6.61 13.39 16.44
CA LEU A 240 7.12 14.25 15.36
C LEU A 240 7.12 15.75 15.72
N LYS A 241 6.25 16.23 16.62
CA LYS A 241 6.26 17.63 17.08
C LYS A 241 7.51 18.00 17.88
N HIS A 242 8.25 17.01 18.41
CA HIS A 242 9.46 17.29 19.17
C HIS A 242 10.63 17.75 18.29
N PHE A 243 10.54 17.55 16.96
CA PHE A 243 11.53 18.06 16.02
C PHE A 243 11.38 19.58 15.86
N TRP A 244 12.50 20.30 15.95
CA TRP A 244 12.57 21.76 15.93
C TRP A 244 11.98 22.40 14.66
N ASN A 245 11.93 21.66 13.55
CA ASN A 245 11.43 22.09 12.25
C ASN A 245 10.01 21.61 11.92
N VAL A 246 9.30 20.98 12.87
CA VAL A 246 7.94 20.46 12.67
C VAL A 246 6.93 21.22 13.52
N SER A 247 5.79 21.59 12.92
CA SER A 247 4.63 22.13 13.62
C SER A 247 3.35 21.44 13.15
N ILE A 248 2.49 21.00 14.06
CA ILE A 248 1.26 20.29 13.71
C ILE A 248 0.06 20.96 14.38
N LEU A 249 -0.96 21.28 13.58
CA LEU A 249 -2.21 21.89 13.99
C LEU A 249 -3.35 20.89 13.76
N TYR A 250 -4.13 20.59 14.80
CA TYR A 250 -5.34 19.78 14.66
C TYR A 250 -6.57 20.68 14.55
N CYS A 251 -7.37 20.48 13.51
CA CYS A 251 -8.62 21.18 13.28
C CYS A 251 -9.78 20.20 13.47
N LEU A 252 -10.67 20.48 14.43
CA LEU A 252 -11.81 19.62 14.74
C LEU A 252 -13.12 20.27 14.27
N SER A 253 -13.97 19.51 13.57
CA SER A 253 -15.24 20.04 13.05
C SER A 253 -16.46 19.71 13.90
N ASP A 254 -16.39 18.73 14.81
CA ASP A 254 -17.52 18.24 15.63
C ASP A 254 -17.03 17.87 17.05
N GLU A 255 -16.39 18.82 17.74
CA GLU A 255 -15.99 18.67 19.13
C GLU A 255 -16.90 19.52 20.03
N ASN A 256 -17.79 18.88 20.78
CA ASN A 256 -18.55 19.55 21.84
C ASN A 256 -17.58 19.96 22.96
N SER A 257 -17.22 21.23 22.98
CA SER A 257 -16.30 21.85 23.94
C SER A 257 -16.74 21.62 25.40
N ARG A 258 -16.12 20.64 26.09
CA ARG A 258 -16.16 20.51 27.56
C ARG A 258 -15.12 19.57 28.18
N THR A 259 -14.05 19.22 27.48
CA THR A 259 -12.88 18.56 28.09
C THR A 259 -11.88 19.65 28.50
N PRO A 260 -11.40 19.71 29.75
CA PRO A 260 -10.33 20.63 30.12
C PRO A 260 -9.08 20.18 29.38
N VAL A 261 -8.74 20.90 28.33
CA VAL A 261 -7.51 20.71 27.58
C VAL A 261 -6.37 21.25 28.45
N ASN A 262 -5.52 20.34 28.91
CA ASN A 262 -4.36 20.64 29.75
C ASN A 262 -3.49 21.72 29.08
N GLU A 263 -2.98 22.68 29.87
CA GLU A 263 -2.36 23.97 29.48
C GLU A 263 -1.06 23.91 28.63
N GLN A 264 -0.81 22.81 27.92
CA GLN A 264 0.26 22.69 26.93
C GLN A 264 -0.25 22.51 25.48
N ALA A 265 -1.56 22.60 25.25
CA ALA A 265 -2.13 22.18 23.99
C ALA A 265 -1.90 23.17 22.83
N ASP A 266 -1.38 22.60 21.75
CA ASP A 266 -1.35 23.13 20.40
C ASP A 266 -2.64 23.89 20.07
N LEU A 267 -2.48 25.05 19.44
CA LEU A 267 -3.55 25.94 18.98
C LEU A 267 -4.66 25.12 18.27
N LEU A 268 -5.76 24.81 18.94
CA LEU A 268 -6.84 24.01 18.38
C LEU A 268 -7.83 24.95 17.70
N LEU A 269 -7.81 25.03 16.37
CA LEU A 269 -8.74 25.91 15.64
C LEU A 269 -10.00 25.12 15.29
N VAL A 270 -11.06 25.33 16.08
CA VAL A 270 -12.41 24.85 15.77
C VAL A 270 -13.01 25.83 14.76
N LEU A 271 -13.14 25.40 13.50
CA LEU A 271 -13.92 26.15 12.51
C LEU A 271 -15.39 25.80 12.75
N THR A 272 -16.10 26.70 13.45
CA THR A 272 -17.56 26.65 13.66
C THR A 272 -18.33 27.00 12.40
#